data_AF-A0A835U4D9-F1
#
_entry.id   AF-A0A835U4D9-F1
#
_cell.length_a   1.000
_cell.length_b   1.000
_cell.length_c   1.000
_cell.angle_alpha   90.00
_cell.angle_beta   90.00
_cell.angle_gamma   90.00
#
_symmetry.space_group_name_H-M   'P 1'
#
loop_
_entity.id
_entity.type
_entity.pdbx_description
1 polymer ?
#
loop_
_entity_poly.entity_id
_entity_poly.type
_entity_poly.pdbx_seq_one_letter_code
_entity_poly.pdbx_strand_id
1 'polypeptide(L)'
;MPSLMSPGKIVRLELDNFKSYKGRQLIGPFYDFTAIIGPNGAGKSNLMDAISFVLGVRSTHLRGAQLRDLIYASDDREKEQKGRRAYVQLVYQMGNGSELLFTRAITGAGGSQYRIDQRVVTWDDYNAKLKSLGILVKARNFLVFQGDVESIASKNPKELTVLLEQISGSDELKKDYEDLEEQKARAEEVGSCIPREENSNGKKAKESTEGRG
;
A
#
# COMPACT_ATOMS: atom_id res chain seq x y z
N MET A 1 32.19 -7.44 -11.08
CA MET A 1 31.08 -6.99 -10.20
C MET A 1 29.92 -6.59 -11.09
N PRO A 2 28.73 -7.18 -10.96
CA PRO A 2 27.58 -6.71 -11.72
C PRO A 2 27.27 -5.30 -11.23
N SER A 3 27.31 -4.32 -12.13
CA SER A 3 26.87 -2.96 -11.89
C SER A 3 25.45 -3.02 -11.31
N LEU A 4 25.26 -2.58 -10.07
CA LEU A 4 23.91 -2.30 -9.57
C LEU A 4 23.26 -1.40 -10.62
N MET A 5 22.26 -1.92 -11.31
CA MET A 5 21.44 -1.13 -12.23
C MET A 5 21.01 0.12 -11.47
N SER A 6 21.25 1.29 -12.05
CA SER A 6 20.89 2.56 -11.42
C SER A 6 19.45 2.45 -10.90
N PRO A 7 19.20 2.74 -9.61
CA PRO A 7 17.85 2.67 -9.08
C PRO A 7 16.97 3.61 -9.90
N GLY A 8 15.81 3.12 -10.34
CA GLY A 8 14.93 3.92 -11.18
C GLY A 8 14.43 5.17 -10.44
N LYS A 9 14.12 6.23 -11.18
CA LYS A 9 13.78 7.54 -10.63
C LYS A 9 12.52 8.11 -11.25
N ILE A 10 11.86 8.99 -10.49
CA ILE A 10 10.76 9.79 -11.02
C ILE A 10 11.39 10.90 -11.86
N VAL A 11 11.00 11.02 -13.13
CA VAL A 11 11.54 12.02 -14.06
C VAL A 11 10.69 13.27 -14.06
N ARG A 12 9.38 13.12 -14.16
CA ARG A 12 8.42 14.22 -14.26
C ARG A 12 7.03 13.77 -13.85
N LEU A 13 6.21 14.75 -13.50
CA LEU A 13 4.81 14.60 -13.16
C LEU A 13 3.97 15.48 -14.09
N GLU A 14 2.97 14.90 -14.71
CA GLU A 14 1.97 15.59 -15.53
C GLU A 14 0.65 15.59 -14.76
N LEU A 15 0.08 16.78 -14.57
CA LEU A 15 -1.20 16.95 -13.90
C LEU A 15 -2.17 17.62 -14.84
N ASP A 16 -3.44 17.27 -14.75
CA ASP A 16 -4.52 18.01 -15.41
C ASP A 16 -5.68 18.18 -14.44
N ASN A 17 -6.07 19.44 -14.22
CA ASN A 17 -7.19 19.83 -13.37
C ASN A 17 -7.16 19.18 -11.97
N PHE A 18 -5.99 19.12 -11.33
CA PHE A 18 -5.81 18.49 -10.03
C PHE A 18 -5.65 19.54 -8.92
N LYS A 19 -6.57 19.56 -7.94
CA LYS A 19 -6.61 20.49 -6.80
C LYS A 19 -6.47 21.96 -7.20
N SER A 20 -5.29 22.57 -6.98
CA SER A 20 -4.99 23.96 -7.30
C SER A 20 -4.42 24.14 -8.71
N TYR A 21 -4.09 23.04 -9.41
CA TYR A 21 -3.52 23.06 -10.75
C TYR A 21 -4.63 23.05 -11.80
N LYS A 22 -4.83 24.18 -12.47
CA LYS A 22 -5.77 24.32 -13.60
C LYS A 22 -5.12 23.91 -14.91
N GLY A 23 -5.85 23.13 -15.71
CA GLY A 23 -5.38 22.62 -16.99
C GLY A 23 -4.14 21.72 -16.86
N ARG A 24 -3.49 21.47 -17.99
CA ARG A 24 -2.32 20.61 -18.07
C ARG A 24 -1.08 21.34 -17.53
N GLN A 25 -0.48 20.79 -16.48
CA GLN A 25 0.74 21.27 -15.85
C GLN A 25 1.81 20.19 -15.92
N LEU A 26 3.00 20.57 -16.34
CA LEU A 26 4.17 19.70 -16.37
C LEU A 26 5.11 20.11 -15.24
N ILE A 27 5.38 19.20 -14.31
CA ILE A 27 6.27 19.42 -13.17
C ILE A 27 7.50 18.53 -13.33
N GLY A 28 8.67 19.18 -13.33
CA GLY A 28 9.96 18.54 -13.52
C GLY A 28 10.82 19.29 -14.54
N PRO A 29 11.95 18.69 -14.96
CA PRO A 29 12.44 17.38 -14.52
C PRO A 29 12.83 17.35 -13.04
N PHE A 30 12.59 16.22 -12.39
CA PHE A 30 13.09 15.95 -11.05
C PHE A 30 14.52 15.41 -11.15
N TYR A 31 15.37 15.89 -10.26
CA TYR A 31 16.74 15.42 -10.06
C TYR A 31 16.83 14.65 -8.75
N ASP A 32 17.98 14.01 -8.51
CA ASP A 32 18.25 13.19 -7.31
C ASP A 32 17.92 13.94 -6.01
N PHE A 33 18.15 15.25 -6.00
CA PHE A 33 17.65 16.15 -4.99
C PHE A 33 16.88 17.29 -5.64
N THR A 34 15.60 17.43 -5.26
CA THR A 34 14.74 18.52 -5.75
C THR A 34 14.03 19.17 -4.57
N ALA A 35 14.20 20.49 -4.40
CA ALA A 35 13.50 21.27 -3.39
C ALA A 35 12.30 22.01 -4.01
N ILE A 36 11.12 21.88 -3.39
CA ILE A 36 9.90 22.57 -3.81
C ILE A 36 9.71 23.81 -2.91
N ILE A 37 9.85 25.00 -3.50
CA ILE A 37 9.73 26.28 -2.80
C ILE A 37 8.56 27.10 -3.35
N GLY A 38 8.10 28.09 -2.57
CA GLY A 38 7.00 28.98 -2.95
C GLY A 38 6.25 29.54 -1.74
N PRO A 39 5.38 30.55 -1.93
CA PRO A 39 4.63 31.15 -0.84
C PRO A 39 3.61 30.18 -0.22
N ASN A 40 3.10 30.51 0.97
CA ASN A 40 2.03 29.75 1.59
C ASN A 40 0.77 29.77 0.70
N GLY A 41 0.11 28.62 0.56
CA GLY A 41 -1.02 28.47 -0.37
C GLY A 41 -0.67 28.27 -1.84
N ALA A 42 0.61 28.30 -2.24
CA ALA A 42 1.02 28.10 -3.65
C ALA A 42 0.82 26.68 -4.20
N GLY A 43 0.23 25.76 -3.43
CA GLY A 43 0.00 24.38 -3.88
C GLY A 43 1.19 23.43 -3.70
N LYS A 44 2.26 23.82 -2.99
CA LYS A 44 3.42 22.94 -2.70
C LYS A 44 3.01 21.59 -2.12
N SER A 45 2.12 21.61 -1.14
CA SER A 45 1.62 20.39 -0.52
C SER A 45 0.63 19.64 -1.44
N ASN A 46 0.00 20.31 -2.41
CA ASN A 46 -0.85 19.65 -3.41
C ASN A 46 -0.02 18.83 -4.42
N LEU A 47 1.23 19.23 -4.68
CA LEU A 47 2.18 18.42 -5.43
C LEU A 47 2.47 17.09 -4.72
N MET A 48 2.68 17.15 -3.41
CA MET A 48 2.84 15.94 -2.58
C MET A 48 1.58 15.06 -2.62
N ASP A 49 0.39 15.67 -2.58
CA ASP A 49 -0.87 14.93 -2.72
C ASP A 49 -1.01 14.30 -4.10
N ALA A 50 -0.52 14.93 -5.17
CA ALA A 50 -0.55 14.39 -6.52
C ALA A 50 0.35 13.15 -6.66
N ILE A 51 1.57 13.20 -6.10
CA ILE A 51 2.49 12.07 -6.04
C ILE A 51 1.86 10.93 -5.22
N SER A 52 1.30 11.25 -4.06
CA SER A 52 0.60 10.27 -3.22
C SER A 52 -0.59 9.66 -3.95
N PHE A 53 -1.33 10.47 -4.71
CA PHE A 53 -2.49 10.05 -5.46
C PHE A 53 -2.13 9.07 -6.58
N VAL A 54 -1.14 9.38 -7.43
CA VAL A 54 -0.74 8.50 -8.54
C VAL A 54 -0.07 7.21 -8.05
N LEU A 55 0.66 7.26 -6.93
CA LEU A 55 1.22 6.08 -6.27
C LEU A 55 0.17 5.25 -5.52
N GLY A 56 -1.11 5.63 -5.58
CA GLY A 56 -2.20 4.78 -5.13
C GLY A 56 -2.53 4.88 -3.63
N VAL A 57 -2.11 5.94 -2.96
CA VAL A 57 -2.55 6.23 -1.59
C VAL A 57 -4.08 6.39 -1.58
N ARG A 58 -4.73 5.78 -0.59
CA ARG A 58 -6.19 5.88 -0.39
C ARG A 58 -6.60 7.33 -0.16
N SER A 59 -7.72 7.74 -0.74
CA SER A 59 -8.23 9.11 -0.67
C SER A 59 -8.47 9.62 0.73
N THR A 60 -8.74 8.74 1.70
CA THR A 60 -8.89 9.08 3.13
C THR A 60 -7.65 9.70 3.76
N HIS A 61 -6.48 9.48 3.15
CA HIS A 61 -5.21 10.06 3.61
C HIS A 61 -4.80 11.27 2.78
N LEU A 62 -5.51 11.54 1.69
CA LEU A 62 -5.36 12.78 0.95
C LEU A 62 -6.24 13.83 1.62
N ARG A 63 -5.75 15.08 1.64
CA ARG A 63 -6.55 16.19 2.16
C ARG A 63 -7.71 16.47 1.21
N GLY A 64 -8.90 15.96 1.55
CA GLY A 64 -10.15 16.06 0.81
C GLY A 64 -11.13 14.98 1.31
N ALA A 65 -12.41 15.31 1.50
CA ALA A 65 -13.37 14.36 2.05
C ALA A 65 -13.73 13.27 1.02
N GLN A 66 -13.72 13.62 -0.26
CA GLN A 66 -14.13 12.75 -1.36
C GLN A 66 -13.19 12.87 -2.57
N LEU A 67 -13.12 11.82 -3.40
CA LEU A 67 -12.29 11.81 -4.62
C LEU A 67 -12.61 12.96 -5.58
N ARG A 68 -13.86 13.41 -5.64
CA ARG A 68 -14.29 14.55 -6.47
C ARG A 68 -13.69 15.89 -6.01
N ASP A 69 -13.30 16.00 -4.74
CA ASP A 69 -12.69 17.23 -4.20
C ASP A 69 -11.23 17.40 -4.65
N LEU A 70 -10.64 16.35 -5.23
CA LEU A 70 -9.31 16.40 -5.82
C LEU A 70 -9.31 17.04 -7.23
N ILE A 71 -10.50 17.25 -7.82
CA ILE A 71 -10.64 17.90 -9.12
C ILE A 71 -10.65 19.42 -8.91
N TYR A 72 -9.85 20.13 -9.70
CA TYR A 72 -9.82 21.59 -9.70
C TYR A 72 -11.22 22.16 -9.95
N ALA A 73 -11.58 23.17 -9.17
CA ALA A 73 -12.77 23.97 -9.37
C ALA A 73 -12.45 25.42 -9.00
N SER A 74 -12.77 26.36 -9.91
CA SER A 74 -12.61 27.79 -9.64
C SER A 74 -13.64 28.30 -8.64
N ASP A 75 -14.86 27.74 -8.66
CA ASP A 75 -15.97 28.12 -7.77
C ASP A 75 -16.83 26.90 -7.38
N ASP A 76 -17.64 27.04 -6.33
CA ASP A 76 -18.53 25.96 -5.87
C ASP A 76 -19.59 25.57 -6.91
N ARG A 77 -19.96 26.47 -7.82
CA ARG A 77 -20.85 26.16 -8.96
C ARG A 77 -20.18 25.23 -9.97
N GLU A 78 -18.89 25.42 -10.21
CA GLU A 78 -18.13 24.45 -11.01
C GLU A 78 -18.05 23.12 -10.28
N LYS A 79 -18.00 23.11 -8.93
CA LYS A 79 -18.04 21.87 -8.14
C LYS A 79 -19.31 21.04 -8.30
N GLU A 80 -20.35 21.56 -8.94
CA GLU A 80 -21.62 20.85 -9.21
C GLU A 80 -21.77 20.43 -10.68
N GLN A 81 -20.93 20.92 -11.59
CA GLN A 81 -21.02 20.58 -13.02
C GLN A 81 -20.72 19.10 -13.28
N LYS A 82 -21.55 18.45 -14.09
CA LYS A 82 -21.34 17.06 -14.53
C LYS A 82 -20.26 17.00 -15.61
N GLY A 83 -19.37 16.00 -15.53
CA GLY A 83 -18.37 15.72 -16.57
C GLY A 83 -16.94 16.21 -16.30
N ARG A 84 -16.67 16.77 -15.11
CA ARG A 84 -15.29 17.15 -14.73
C ARG A 84 -14.40 15.92 -14.57
N ARG A 85 -13.14 16.08 -14.97
CA ARG A 85 -12.12 15.03 -14.96
C ARG A 85 -10.80 15.65 -14.51
N ALA A 86 -10.04 14.86 -13.78
CA ALA A 86 -8.66 15.17 -13.44
C ALA A 86 -7.81 13.94 -13.68
N TYR A 87 -6.54 14.12 -14.01
CA TYR A 87 -5.59 13.02 -13.97
C TYR A 87 -4.23 13.48 -13.48
N VAL A 88 -3.49 12.51 -12.95
CA VAL A 88 -2.08 12.66 -12.61
C VAL A 88 -1.34 11.51 -13.28
N GLN A 89 -0.30 11.84 -14.01
CA GLN A 89 0.59 10.91 -14.69
C GLN A 89 2.01 11.10 -14.18
N LEU A 90 2.60 10.02 -13.66
CA LEU A 90 3.97 9.96 -13.20
C LEU A 90 4.81 9.20 -14.21
N VAL A 91 5.91 9.81 -14.63
CA VAL A 91 6.88 9.18 -15.52
C VAL A 91 8.05 8.67 -14.67
N TYR A 92 8.19 7.36 -14.64
CA TYR A 92 9.23 6.65 -13.92
C TYR A 92 10.26 6.10 -14.90
N GLN A 93 11.52 6.47 -14.76
CA GLN A 93 12.61 5.92 -15.55
C GLN A 93 13.23 4.74 -14.80
N MET A 94 13.22 3.57 -15.41
CA MET A 94 13.91 2.38 -14.91
C MET A 94 15.42 2.48 -15.12
N GLY A 95 16.19 1.68 -14.38
CA GLY A 95 17.66 1.62 -14.51
C GLY A 95 18.18 1.16 -15.88
N ASN A 96 17.32 0.58 -16.72
CA ASN A 96 17.63 0.23 -18.12
C ASN A 96 17.36 1.38 -19.10
N GLY A 97 16.92 2.55 -18.61
CA GLY A 97 16.58 3.72 -19.43
C GLY A 97 15.13 3.75 -19.93
N SER A 98 14.34 2.70 -19.76
CA SER A 98 12.94 2.67 -20.17
C SER A 98 12.07 3.57 -19.30
N GLU A 99 11.19 4.36 -19.92
CA GLU A 99 10.16 5.13 -19.21
C GLU A 99 8.88 4.29 -19.03
N LEU A 100 8.38 4.24 -17.81
CA LEU A 100 7.06 3.73 -17.45
C LEU A 100 6.13 4.89 -17.13
N LEU A 101 4.91 4.85 -17.66
CA LEU A 101 3.90 5.87 -17.41
C LEU A 101 2.81 5.35 -16.50
N PHE A 102 2.77 5.84 -15.27
CA PHE A 102 1.73 5.55 -14.29
C PHE A 102 0.70 6.66 -14.32
N THR A 103 -0.55 6.37 -14.72
CA THR A 103 -1.61 7.38 -14.76
C THR A 103 -2.78 6.97 -13.89
N ARG A 104 -3.26 7.89 -13.06
CA ARG A 104 -4.50 7.76 -12.30
C ARG A 104 -5.44 8.90 -12.67
N ALA A 105 -6.64 8.57 -13.14
CA ALA A 105 -7.66 9.53 -13.53
C ALA A 105 -8.86 9.46 -12.58
N ILE A 106 -9.48 10.60 -12.30
CA ILE A 106 -10.71 10.75 -11.52
C ILE A 106 -11.79 11.34 -12.41
N THR A 107 -13.01 10.84 -12.22
CA THR A 107 -14.21 11.39 -12.83
C THR A 107 -15.07 12.07 -11.77
N GLY A 108 -15.84 13.09 -12.15
CA GLY A 108 -16.78 13.77 -11.23
C GLY A 108 -17.84 12.86 -10.60
N ALA A 109 -18.05 11.66 -11.16
CA ALA A 109 -18.90 10.62 -10.57
C ALA A 109 -18.24 9.87 -9.39
N GLY A 110 -16.98 10.18 -9.05
CA GLY A 110 -16.22 9.52 -7.98
C GLY A 110 -15.46 8.27 -8.42
N GLY A 111 -15.54 7.88 -9.69
CA GLY A 111 -14.79 6.75 -10.23
C GLY A 111 -13.30 7.08 -10.43
N SER A 112 -12.42 6.17 -10.04
CA SER A 112 -10.99 6.22 -10.33
C SER A 112 -10.61 5.18 -11.39
N GLN A 113 -9.85 5.59 -12.41
CA GLN A 113 -9.29 4.69 -13.43
C GLN A 113 -7.77 4.68 -13.34
N TYR A 114 -7.17 3.49 -13.41
CA TYR A 114 -5.73 3.28 -13.40
C TYR A 114 -5.24 2.91 -14.80
N ARG A 115 -4.09 3.45 -15.20
CA ARG A 115 -3.44 3.11 -16.46
C ARG A 115 -1.94 2.97 -16.28
N ILE A 116 -1.36 1.99 -16.97
CA ILE A 116 0.09 1.81 -17.11
C ILE A 116 0.39 1.86 -18.60
N ASP A 117 1.35 2.70 -19.00
CA ASP A 117 1.72 2.90 -20.41
C ASP A 117 0.50 3.14 -21.31
N GLN A 118 -0.41 3.99 -20.82
CA GLN A 118 -1.70 4.35 -21.44
C GLN A 118 -2.75 3.23 -21.51
N ARG A 119 -2.43 1.99 -21.10
CA ARG A 119 -3.38 0.87 -21.05
C ARG A 119 -4.15 0.87 -19.74
N VAL A 120 -5.46 0.69 -19.80
CA VAL A 120 -6.31 0.57 -18.60
C VAL A 120 -6.03 -0.76 -17.91
N VAL A 121 -5.75 -0.72 -16.62
CA VAL A 121 -5.44 -1.89 -15.80
C VAL A 121 -6.28 -1.90 -14.52
N THR A 122 -6.39 -3.06 -13.89
CA THR A 122 -7.04 -3.18 -12.57
C THR A 122 -6.17 -2.57 -11.49
N TRP A 123 -6.76 -2.29 -10.31
CA TRP A 123 -6.01 -1.81 -9.16
C TRP A 123 -4.96 -2.83 -8.69
N ASP A 124 -5.28 -4.13 -8.74
CA ASP A 124 -4.39 -5.18 -8.28
C ASP A 124 -3.15 -5.29 -9.18
N ASP A 125 -3.32 -5.25 -10.50
CA ASP A 125 -2.21 -5.22 -11.46
C ASP A 125 -1.35 -3.95 -11.28
N TYR A 126 -2.01 -2.81 -11.06
CA TYR A 126 -1.33 -1.53 -10.82
C TYR A 126 -0.47 -1.57 -9.56
N ASN A 127 -1.02 -2.09 -8.46
CA ASN A 127 -0.32 -2.24 -7.20
C ASN A 127 0.78 -3.29 -7.29
N ALA A 128 0.58 -4.41 -8.01
CA ALA A 128 1.60 -5.41 -8.24
C ALA A 128 2.81 -4.83 -8.99
N LYS A 129 2.57 -3.97 -9.99
CA LYS A 129 3.64 -3.27 -10.70
C LYS A 129 4.39 -2.30 -9.79
N LEU A 130 3.71 -1.52 -8.97
CA LEU A 130 4.35 -0.64 -7.98
C LEU A 130 5.17 -1.43 -6.95
N LYS A 131 4.64 -2.55 -6.43
CA LYS A 131 5.37 -3.47 -5.55
C LYS A 131 6.65 -4.00 -6.21
N SER A 132 6.60 -4.35 -7.50
CA SER A 132 7.78 -4.83 -8.24
C SER A 132 8.90 -3.79 -8.37
N LEU A 133 8.55 -2.49 -8.26
CA LEU A 133 9.50 -1.38 -8.22
C LEU A 133 9.98 -1.03 -6.80
N GLY A 134 9.55 -1.79 -5.79
CA GLY A 134 9.85 -1.53 -4.37
C GLY A 134 9.01 -0.41 -3.75
N ILE A 135 7.97 0.08 -4.45
CA ILE A 135 7.08 1.13 -3.94
C ILE A 135 5.95 0.47 -3.15
N LEU A 136 6.15 0.30 -1.85
CA LEU A 136 5.17 -0.26 -0.92
C LEU A 136 4.15 0.80 -0.46
N VAL A 137 3.06 0.92 -1.22
CA VAL A 137 1.98 1.90 -0.98
C VAL A 137 1.30 1.70 0.39
N LYS A 138 1.22 0.45 0.88
CA LYS A 138 0.62 0.12 2.18
C LYS A 138 1.42 0.66 3.36
N ALA A 139 2.75 0.52 3.31
CA ALA A 139 3.64 0.89 4.41
C ALA A 139 3.92 2.41 4.47
N ARG A 140 3.73 3.13 3.36
CA ARG A 140 3.95 4.59 3.24
C ARG A 140 5.35 5.07 3.62
N ASN A 141 6.35 4.21 3.49
CA ASN A 141 7.73 4.50 3.90
C ASN A 141 8.37 5.71 3.19
N PHE A 142 7.81 6.12 2.05
CA PHE A 142 8.35 7.16 1.18
C PHE A 142 7.61 8.51 1.29
N LEU A 143 6.54 8.59 2.10
CA LEU A 143 5.76 9.82 2.29
C LEU A 143 5.76 10.21 3.75
N VAL A 144 6.24 11.41 4.04
CA VAL A 144 6.19 12.01 5.37
C VAL A 144 5.38 13.30 5.25
N PHE A 145 4.13 13.25 5.72
CA PHE A 145 3.27 14.43 5.75
C PHE A 145 3.66 15.35 6.91
N GLN A 146 3.19 16.59 6.84
CA GLN A 146 3.34 17.54 7.93
C GLN A 146 2.66 16.99 9.19
N GLY A 147 3.41 16.87 10.29
CA GLY A 147 2.94 16.30 11.55
C GLY A 147 3.16 14.78 11.69
N ASP A 148 3.55 14.07 10.62
CA ASP A 148 3.82 12.63 10.71
C ASP A 148 5.00 12.32 11.62
N VAL A 149 6.02 13.19 11.65
CA VAL A 149 7.20 13.01 12.51
C VAL A 149 6.82 13.02 13.99
N GLU A 150 5.97 13.98 14.40
CA GLU A 150 5.44 14.05 15.77
C GLU A 150 4.53 12.87 16.07
N SER A 151 3.67 12.51 15.12
CA SER A 151 2.79 11.34 15.25
C SER A 151 3.59 10.07 15.49
N ILE A 152 4.60 9.79 14.67
CA ILE A 152 5.48 8.62 14.81
C ILE A 152 6.20 8.63 16.15
N ALA A 153 6.72 9.79 16.59
CA ALA A 153 7.37 9.91 17.89
C ALA A 153 6.42 9.65 19.08
N SER A 154 5.13 9.96 18.92
CA SER A 154 4.10 9.74 19.94
C SER A 154 3.46 8.34 19.91
N LYS A 155 3.86 7.45 18.98
CA LYS A 155 3.24 6.13 18.84
C LYS A 155 3.57 5.22 20.01
N ASN A 156 2.57 4.43 20.41
CA ASN A 156 2.77 3.36 21.37
C ASN A 156 3.70 2.27 20.80
N PRO A 157 4.47 1.55 21.62
CA PRO A 157 5.38 0.49 21.16
C PRO A 157 4.69 -0.56 20.28
N LYS A 158 3.44 -0.93 20.60
CA LYS A 158 2.65 -1.88 19.78
C LYS A 158 2.39 -1.37 18.36
N GLU A 159 2.10 -0.08 18.20
CA GLU A 159 1.87 0.51 16.88
C GLU A 159 3.16 0.60 16.06
N LEU A 160 4.29 0.84 16.73
CA LEU A 160 5.61 0.82 16.08
C LEU A 160 5.96 -0.59 15.59
N THR A 161 5.66 -1.64 16.36
CA THR A 161 5.83 -3.02 15.92
C THR A 161 5.00 -3.32 14.67
N VAL A 162 3.72 -2.90 14.65
CA VAL A 162 2.86 -3.07 13.47
C VAL A 162 3.42 -2.34 12.25
N LEU A 163 3.95 -1.12 12.42
CA LEU A 163 4.60 -0.40 11.32
C LEU A 163 5.82 -1.19 10.80
N LEU A 164 6.67 -1.71 11.68
CA LEU A 164 7.83 -2.52 11.29
C LEU A 164 7.42 -3.81 10.57
N GLU A 165 6.38 -4.49 11.03
CA GLU A 165 5.82 -5.68 10.37
C GLU A 165 5.32 -5.38 8.95
N GLN A 166 4.65 -4.23 8.78
CA GLN A 166 4.20 -3.76 7.46
C GLN A 166 5.36 -3.44 6.51
N ILE A 167 6.45 -2.88 7.04
CA ILE A 167 7.67 -2.59 6.27
C ILE A 167 8.37 -3.89 5.87
N SER A 168 8.47 -4.83 6.80
CA SER A 168 9.06 -6.15 6.59
C SER A 168 8.25 -7.00 5.60
N GLY A 169 6.97 -6.68 5.42
CA GLY A 169 6.03 -7.49 4.63
C GLY A 169 5.52 -8.72 5.38
N SER A 170 5.93 -8.93 6.63
CA SER A 170 5.52 -10.04 7.49
C SER A 170 4.03 -9.99 7.85
N ASP A 171 3.39 -8.82 7.69
CA ASP A 171 1.95 -8.63 7.84
C ASP A 171 1.11 -9.56 6.93
N GLU A 172 1.61 -9.92 5.74
CA GLU A 172 0.88 -10.83 4.83
C GLU A 172 0.82 -12.27 5.39
N LEU A 173 1.80 -12.68 6.19
CA LEU A 173 1.87 -14.02 6.81
C LEU A 173 1.18 -14.10 8.18
N LYS A 174 0.81 -12.96 8.75
CA LYS A 174 0.21 -12.89 10.08
C LYS A 174 -1.07 -13.70 10.17
N LYS A 175 -1.92 -13.61 9.14
CA LYS A 175 -3.19 -14.34 9.10
C LYS A 175 -2.97 -15.85 9.05
N ASP A 176 -2.05 -16.31 8.20
CA ASP A 176 -1.72 -17.72 8.08
C ASP A 176 -1.14 -18.26 9.40
N TYR A 177 -0.35 -17.45 10.10
CA TYR A 177 0.18 -17.78 11.42
C TYR A 177 -0.94 -17.93 12.47
N GLU A 178 -1.87 -16.97 12.55
CA GLU A 178 -3.01 -17.01 13.47
C GLU A 178 -3.92 -18.25 13.20
N ASP A 179 -4.18 -18.55 11.92
CA ASP A 179 -5.00 -19.70 11.52
C ASP A 179 -4.31 -21.04 11.89
N LEU A 180 -2.99 -21.13 11.70
CA LEU A 180 -2.19 -22.31 12.08
C LEU A 180 -2.07 -22.46 13.60
N GLU A 181 -1.97 -21.35 14.34
CA GLU A 181 -1.94 -21.34 15.79
C GLU A 181 -3.27 -21.86 16.37
N GLU A 182 -4.40 -21.45 15.82
CA GLU A 182 -5.73 -21.96 16.22
C GLU A 182 -5.90 -23.45 15.87
N GLN A 183 -5.41 -23.90 14.72
CA GLN A 183 -5.42 -25.33 14.36
C GLN A 183 -4.54 -26.16 15.31
N LYS A 184 -3.37 -25.64 15.68
CA LYS A 184 -2.47 -26.28 16.64
C LYS A 184 -3.13 -26.38 18.02
N ALA A 185 -3.74 -25.31 18.52
CA ALA A 185 -4.45 -25.32 19.80
C ALA A 185 -5.58 -26.36 19.83
N ARG A 186 -6.40 -26.42 18.76
CA ARG A 186 -7.44 -27.45 18.62
C ARG A 186 -6.87 -28.87 18.59
N ALA A 187 -5.75 -29.09 17.92
CA ALA A 187 -5.10 -30.40 17.88
C ALA A 187 -4.53 -30.82 19.25
N GLU A 188 -3.99 -29.88 20.02
CA GLU A 188 -3.49 -30.12 21.39
C GLU A 188 -4.64 -30.45 22.35
N GLU A 189 -5.78 -29.76 22.26
CA GLU A 189 -6.98 -30.07 23.05
C GLU A 189 -7.49 -31.49 22.74
N VAL A 190 -7.60 -31.84 21.45
CA VAL A 190 -8.00 -33.18 21.00
C VAL A 190 -7.01 -34.26 21.47
N GLY A 191 -5.71 -34.00 21.36
CA GLY A 191 -4.68 -34.92 21.84
C GLY A 191 -4.71 -35.14 23.36
N SER A 192 -5.09 -34.13 24.14
CA SER A 192 -5.23 -34.25 25.60
C SER A 192 -6.44 -35.08 26.04
N CYS A 193 -7.49 -35.14 25.22
CA CYS A 193 -8.73 -35.85 25.53
C CYS A 193 -8.84 -37.24 24.87
N ILE A 194 -7.82 -37.72 24.17
CA ILE A 194 -7.67 -39.15 23.86
C ILE A 194 -7.11 -39.83 25.13
N PRO A 195 -7.94 -40.51 25.95
CA PRO A 195 -7.40 -41.32 27.02
C PRO A 195 -6.47 -42.39 26.44
N ARG A 196 -5.36 -42.66 27.13
CA ARG A 196 -4.43 -43.77 26.84
C ARG A 196 -5.18 -45.11 26.98
N GLU A 197 -5.95 -45.50 25.98
CA GLU A 197 -6.60 -46.82 25.94
C GLU A 197 -5.60 -47.99 25.78
N GLU A 198 -4.32 -47.69 25.53
CA GLU A 198 -3.30 -48.74 25.36
C GLU A 198 -2.84 -49.42 26.67
N ASN A 199 -3.19 -48.91 27.85
CA ASN A 199 -2.73 -49.50 29.12
C ASN A 199 -3.67 -50.56 29.74
N SER A 200 -4.82 -50.86 29.12
CA SER A 200 -5.77 -51.87 29.64
C SER A 200 -5.68 -53.22 28.92
N ASN A 201 -5.24 -53.28 27.66
CA ASN A 201 -5.08 -54.54 26.93
C ASN A 201 -3.77 -55.30 27.24
N GLY A 202 -2.76 -54.64 27.79
CA GLY A 202 -1.51 -55.30 28.24
C GLY A 202 -1.62 -56.06 29.56
N LYS A 203 -2.63 -55.79 30.39
CA LYS A 203 -2.83 -56.48 31.68
C LYS A 203 -3.66 -57.76 31.58
N LYS A 204 -4.61 -57.85 30.64
CA LYS A 204 -5.41 -59.07 30.43
C LYS A 204 -4.63 -60.24 29.80
N ALA A 205 -3.50 -59.96 29.15
CA ALA A 205 -2.64 -61.00 28.55
C ALA A 205 -1.65 -61.66 29.53
N LYS A 206 -1.44 -61.10 30.74
CA LYS A 206 -0.53 -61.67 31.75
C LYS A 206 -1.22 -62.58 32.76
N GLU A 207 -2.49 -62.35 33.07
CA GLU A 207 -3.27 -63.22 33.99
C GLU A 207 -3.73 -64.53 33.35
N SER A 208 -3.67 -64.66 32.02
CA SER A 208 -4.05 -65.89 31.31
C SER A 208 -2.91 -66.90 31.12
N THR A 209 -1.68 -66.56 31.51
CA THR A 209 -0.49 -67.44 31.39
C THR A 209 0.03 -68.01 32.71
N GLU A 210 -0.41 -67.53 33.88
CA GLU A 210 0.02 -68.05 35.20
C GLU A 210 -0.94 -69.10 35.82
N GLY A 211 -2.00 -69.50 35.10
CA GLY A 211 -3.02 -70.45 35.59
C GLY A 211 -2.90 -71.91 35.11
N ARG A 212 -1.84 -72.28 34.38
CA ARG A 212 -1.60 -73.67 33.94
C ARG A 212 -0.11 -73.99 33.96
N GLY A 213 0.33 -74.73 34.97
CA GLY A 213 1.69 -75.26 35.08
C GLY A 213 2.04 -75.62 36.51
#